data_AF-A0A1S0TEV0-F1
#
_entry.id   AF-A0A1S0TEV0-F1
#
_cell.length_a   1.000
_cell.length_b   1.000
_cell.length_c   1.000
_cell.angle_alpha   90.00
_cell.angle_beta   90.00
_cell.angle_gamma   90.00
#
_symmetry.space_group_name_H-M   'P 1'
#
loop_
_entity.id
_entity.type
_entity.pdbx_description
1 polymer ?
#
loop_
_entity_poly.entity_id
_entity_poly.type
_entity_poly.pdbx_seq_one_letter_code
_entity_poly.pdbx_strand_id
1 'polypeptide(L)' 'LLFTRLGLLLLAIELKDDEKKECNIAINPAPTTTIQPQTQGFFIAQSADEVK' A
#
# COMPACT_ATOMS: atom_id res chain seq x y z
N LEU A 1 -7.61 10.14 -3.61
CA LEU A 1 -7.09 9.84 -4.96
C LEU A 1 -7.37 8.39 -5.35
N LEU A 2 -6.88 7.39 -4.62
CA LEU A 2 -7.07 5.97 -4.92
C LEU A 2 -8.55 5.56 -5.01
N PHE A 3 -9.31 5.76 -3.93
CA PHE A 3 -10.74 5.42 -3.94
C PHE A 3 -11.56 6.37 -4.84
N THR A 4 -11.29 7.67 -4.73
CA THR A 4 -12.11 8.72 -5.38
C THR A 4 -11.87 8.90 -6.87
N ARG A 5 -10.77 8.38 -7.43
CA ARG A 5 -10.46 8.51 -8.86
C ARG A 5 -10.13 7.20 -9.56
N LEU A 6 -9.58 6.21 -8.86
CA LEU A 6 -9.20 4.92 -9.44
C LEU A 6 -10.17 3.79 -9.05
N GLY A 7 -11.10 4.02 -8.11
CA GLY A 7 -11.99 2.97 -7.60
C GLY A 7 -11.27 1.91 -6.76
N LEU A 8 -10.01 2.16 -6.37
CA LEU A 8 -9.18 1.23 -5.62
C LEU A 8 -9.23 1.53 -4.13
N LEU A 9 -9.49 0.51 -3.31
CA LEU A 9 -9.41 0.61 -1.86
C LEU A 9 -8.06 0.09 -1.37
N LEU A 10 -7.20 0.99 -0.88
CA LEU A 10 -5.94 0.63 -0.22
C LEU A 10 -6.22 0.07 1.17
N LEU A 11 -5.78 -1.16 1.44
CA LEU A 11 -5.94 -1.84 2.72
C LEU A 11 -4.69 -1.73 3.58
N ALA A 12 -3.53 -1.97 2.98
CA ALA A 12 -2.26 -2.07 3.69
C ALA A 12 -1.10 -1.67 2.79
N ILE A 13 0.04 -1.37 3.40
CA ILE A 13 1.31 -1.16 2.72
C ILE A 13 2.41 -1.96 3.38
N GLU A 14 3.40 -2.35 2.58
CA GLU A 14 4.66 -2.89 3.07
C GLU A 14 5.53 -1.76 3.64
N LEU A 15 6.10 -1.99 4.81
CA LEU A 15 7.14 -1.17 5.42
C LEU A 15 8.43 -1.99 5.44
N LYS A 16 9.41 -1.56 4.63
CA LYS A 16 10.75 -2.14 4.61
C LYS A 16 11.62 -1.43 5.64
N ASP A 17 12.25 -2.20 6.51
CA ASP A 17 13.35 -1.77 7.36
C ASP A 17 14.63 -2.43 6.83
N ASP A 18 15.38 -1.69 6.02
CA ASP A 18 16.61 -2.19 5.36
C ASP A 18 17.72 -2.50 6.38
N GLU A 19 17.73 -1.83 7.54
CA GLU A 19 18.72 -2.07 8.59
C GLU A 19 18.46 -3.40 9.31
N LYS A 20 17.19 -3.67 9.63
CA LYS A 20 16.78 -4.93 10.28
C LYS A 20 16.48 -6.07 9.30
N LYS A 21 16.45 -5.78 7.99
CA LYS A 21 16.00 -6.69 6.93
C LYS A 21 14.60 -7.25 7.19
N GLU A 22 13.73 -6.43 7.75
CA GLU A 22 12.36 -6.79 8.08
C GLU A 22 11.39 -6.17 7.06
N CYS A 23 10.39 -6.96 6.67
CA CYS A 23 9.26 -6.50 5.86
C CYS A 23 7.98 -6.64 6.68
N ASN A 24 7.49 -5.52 7.21
CA ASN A 24 6.28 -5.48 8.01
C ASN A 24 5.10 -5.00 7.15
N ILE A 25 3.90 -5.56 7.37
CA ILE A 25 2.69 -5.12 6.69
C ILE A 25 1.91 -4.20 7.64
N ALA A 26 1.82 -2.92 7.30
CA ALA A 26 1.00 -1.98 8.02
C ALA A 26 -0.42 -1.98 7.46
N ILE A 27 -1.37 -2.53 8.22
CA ILE A 27 -2.79 -2.56 7.88
C ILE A 27 -3.42 -1.23 8.30
N ASN A 28 -4.10 -0.56 7.36
CA ASN A 28 -4.66 0.78 7.53
C ASN A 28 -3.63 1.74 8.16
N PRO A 29 -2.52 2.03 7.44
CA PRO A 29 -1.44 2.84 7.99
C PRO A 29 -1.95 4.23 8.41
N ALA A 30 -1.35 4.78 9.46
CA ALA A 30 -1.69 6.11 9.95
C ALA A 30 -1.39 7.19 8.89
N PRO A 31 -2.07 8.35 8.93
CA PRO A 31 -1.82 9.45 7.99
C PRO A 31 -0.37 9.98 8.00
N THR A 32 0.36 9.75 9.10
CA THR A 32 1.77 10.12 9.25
C THR A 32 2.73 9.16 8.55
N THR A 33 2.26 7.97 8.15
CA THR A 33 3.09 6.98 7.48
C THR A 33 3.36 7.40 6.04
N THR A 34 4.62 7.70 5.75
CA THR A 34 5.07 8.11 4.42
C THR A 34 5.32 6.89 3.53
N ILE A 35 4.74 6.89 2.33
CA ILE A 35 4.99 5.85 1.32
C ILE A 35 6.40 6.04 0.75
N GLN A 36 7.24 5.02 0.87
CA GLN A 36 8.59 5.01 0.32
C GLN A 36 8.59 4.56 -1.15
N PRO A 37 9.63 4.88 -1.95
CA PRO A 37 9.79 4.31 -3.28
C PRO A 37 9.75 2.77 -3.23
N GLN A 38 9.15 2.14 -4.25
CA GLN A 38 9.03 0.68 -4.34
C GLN A 38 8.32 0.01 -3.14
N THR A 39 7.40 0.73 -2.50
CA THR A 39 6.49 0.18 -1.49
C THR A 39 5.44 -0.71 -2.16
N GLN A 40 5.29 -1.94 -1.70
CA GLN A 40 4.19 -2.79 -2.13
C GLN A 40 2.89 -2.39 -1.43
N GLY A 41 1.85 -2.08 -2.21
CA GLY A 41 0.52 -1.76 -1.71
C GLY A 41 -0.44 -2.96 -1.86
N PHE A 42 -1.34 -3.12 -0.89
CA PHE A 42 -2.39 -4.12 -0.91
C PHE A 42 -3.73 -3.45 -1.14
N PHE A 43 -4.39 -3.79 -2.23
CA PHE A 43 -5.63 -3.17 -2.68
C PHE A 43 -6.76 -4.18 -2.81
N ILE A 44 -7.99 -3.70 -2.59
CA ILE A 44 -9.21 -4.36 -3.04
C ILE A 44 -9.64 -3.67 -4.33
N ALA A 45 -9.81 -4.46 -5.38
CA ALA A 45 -10.22 -4.06 -6.72
C ALA A 45 -11.19 -5.10 -7.30
N GLN A 46 -11.92 -4.76 -8.38
CA GLN A 46 -12.82 -5.72 -9.02
C GLN A 46 -12.06 -6.66 -9.96
N SER A 47 -10.89 -6.25 -10.44
CA SER A 47 -9.99 -7.09 -11.22
C SER A 47 -8.52 -6.71 -11.03
N ALA A 48 -7.61 -7.59 -11.42
CA ALA A 48 -6.17 -7.31 -11.40
C ALA A 48 -5.76 -6.25 -12.44
N ASP A 49 -6.53 -6.10 -13.52
CA ASP A 49 -6.26 -5.13 -14.58
C ASP A 49 -6.48 -3.69 -14.11
N GLU A 50 -7.37 -3.46 -13.13
CA GLU A 50 -7.61 -2.14 -12.53
C GLU A 50 -6.45 -1.66 -11.64
N VAL A 51 -5.54 -2.56 -11.26
CA VAL A 51 -4.41 -2.28 -10.35
C VAL A 51 -3.11 -2.00 -11.14
N LYS A 52 -3.13 -2.13 -12.46
CA LYS A 52 -1.96 -1.96 -13.34
C LYS A 52 -1.49 -0.52 -13.51
#